data_AF-A0A2E2ACE8-F1
#
_entry.id   AF-A0A2E2ACE8-F1
#
_cell.length_a   1.000
_cell.length_b   1.000
_cell.length_c   1.000
_cell.angle_alpha   90.00
_cell.angle_beta   90.00
_cell.angle_gamma   90.00
#
_symmetry.space_group_name_H-M   'P 1'
#
loop_
_entity.id
_entity.type
_entity.pdbx_description
1 polymer ?
#
loop_
_entity_poly.entity_id
_entity_poly.type
_entity_poly.pdbx_seq_one_letter_code
_entity_poly.pdbx_strand_id
1 'polypeptide(L)'
;MMTDSDQCSQISQDNLSVRDRGISSGREYSRIVDTFGRVLAHKEAFRISIEAKLASIGQQVKNNIENLETLMRNIDIYNQNIDKISNNLAQLQTEESSIKTRYEEFLNGSVENASLEDDDNNIDLDSLGSREYLIQRRKNYLENLDQSFKRLDGELFSIEKLRAELERARSEILVKKDDAHKQMAVLEEDGSRYLEDVKHREKELESSLDEERLLINEFNRLVNDAEKTLEISDEIDHILFTYLTPAESNDTTSKKPVSAIE
;
A
#
# COMPACT_ATOMS: atom_id res chain seq x y z
N MET A 1 -15.76 -85.40 -25.33
CA MET A 1 -15.16 -85.60 -24.00
C MET A 1 -13.82 -84.90 -24.02
N MET A 2 -13.68 -83.80 -23.28
CA MET A 2 -12.38 -83.17 -23.04
C MET A 2 -11.59 -84.11 -22.13
N THR A 3 -10.30 -84.32 -22.42
CA THR A 3 -9.45 -85.16 -21.56
C THR A 3 -8.93 -84.34 -20.38
N ASP A 4 -8.62 -84.97 -19.24
CA ASP A 4 -8.07 -84.29 -18.06
C ASP A 4 -6.78 -83.49 -18.37
N SER A 5 -6.03 -83.92 -19.39
CA SER A 5 -4.86 -83.20 -19.91
C SER A 5 -5.23 -81.89 -20.60
N ASP A 6 -6.34 -81.85 -21.34
CA ASP A 6 -6.84 -80.63 -22.00
C ASP A 6 -7.37 -79.62 -20.96
N GLN A 7 -7.99 -80.10 -19.89
CA GLN A 7 -8.47 -79.26 -18.78
C GLN A 7 -7.30 -78.64 -17.99
N CYS A 8 -6.24 -79.40 -17.72
CA CYS A 8 -5.06 -78.90 -17.00
C CYS A 8 -4.28 -77.85 -17.80
N SER A 9 -4.20 -78.02 -19.13
CA SER A 9 -3.62 -77.01 -20.03
C SER A 9 -4.43 -75.72 -20.07
N GLN A 10 -5.78 -75.82 -20.08
CA GLN A 10 -6.66 -74.66 -20.09
C GLN A 10 -6.56 -73.86 -18.78
N ILE A 11 -6.58 -74.52 -17.62
CA ILE A 11 -6.44 -73.87 -16.30
C ILE A 11 -5.09 -73.15 -16.20
N SER A 12 -4.01 -73.75 -16.71
CA SER A 12 -2.68 -73.14 -16.70
C SER A 12 -2.62 -71.86 -17.54
N GLN A 13 -3.28 -71.87 -18.71
CA GLN A 13 -3.34 -70.71 -19.60
C GLN A 13 -4.25 -69.60 -19.03
N ASP A 14 -5.39 -69.96 -18.47
CA ASP A 14 -6.32 -69.03 -17.81
C ASP A 14 -5.65 -68.37 -16.59
N ASN A 15 -4.90 -69.13 -15.80
CA ASN A 15 -4.15 -68.62 -14.65
C ASN A 15 -3.12 -67.55 -15.06
N LEU A 16 -2.29 -67.82 -16.07
CA LEU A 16 -1.33 -66.85 -16.59
C LEU A 16 -2.03 -65.57 -17.10
N SER A 17 -3.11 -65.73 -17.86
CA SER A 17 -3.88 -64.61 -18.42
C SER A 17 -4.51 -63.73 -17.33
N VAL A 18 -5.16 -64.34 -16.33
CA VAL A 18 -5.78 -63.61 -15.21
C VAL A 18 -4.73 -62.92 -14.35
N ARG A 19 -3.60 -63.60 -14.07
CA ARG A 19 -2.49 -63.02 -13.31
C ARG A 19 -1.89 -61.80 -14.00
N ASP A 20 -1.57 -61.92 -15.28
CA ASP A 20 -0.96 -60.81 -16.04
C ASP A 20 -1.93 -59.63 -16.16
N ARG A 21 -3.23 -59.90 -16.36
CA ARG A 21 -4.27 -58.87 -16.34
C ARG A 21 -4.36 -58.16 -14.99
N GLY A 22 -4.37 -58.91 -13.88
CA GLY A 22 -4.40 -58.35 -12.53
C GLY A 22 -3.18 -57.48 -12.22
N ILE A 23 -1.98 -57.94 -12.59
CA ILE A 23 -0.73 -57.17 -12.45
C ILE A 23 -0.78 -55.88 -13.29
N SER A 24 -1.27 -55.96 -14.54
CA SER A 24 -1.41 -54.78 -15.41
C SER A 24 -2.37 -53.75 -14.82
N SER A 25 -3.57 -54.19 -14.40
CA SER A 25 -4.57 -53.31 -13.78
C SER A 25 -4.06 -52.65 -12.50
N GLY A 26 -3.35 -53.40 -11.64
CA GLY A 26 -2.77 -52.85 -10.42
C GLY A 26 -1.70 -51.77 -10.70
N ARG A 27 -0.87 -51.97 -11.73
CA ARG A 27 0.11 -50.97 -12.18
C ARG A 27 -0.55 -49.73 -12.76
N GLU A 28 -1.60 -49.90 -13.55
CA GLU A 28 -2.37 -48.79 -14.12
C GLU A 28 -3.04 -47.95 -13.04
N TYR A 29 -3.69 -48.60 -12.06
CA TYR A 29 -4.30 -47.92 -10.91
C TYR A 29 -3.25 -47.14 -10.12
N SER A 30 -2.11 -47.76 -9.78
CA SER A 30 -1.00 -47.08 -9.09
C SER A 30 -0.53 -45.85 -9.86
N ARG A 31 -0.35 -45.95 -11.18
CA ARG A 31 0.05 -44.82 -12.03
C ARG A 31 -0.98 -43.68 -12.00
N ILE A 32 -2.28 -44.02 -12.01
CA ILE A 32 -3.36 -43.03 -11.93
C ILE A 32 -3.31 -42.31 -10.58
N VAL A 33 -3.24 -43.05 -9.47
CA VAL A 33 -3.13 -42.51 -8.11
C VAL A 33 -1.92 -41.58 -7.98
N ASP A 34 -0.74 -42.01 -8.43
CA ASP A 34 0.48 -41.20 -8.41
C ASP A 34 0.34 -39.91 -9.25
N THR A 35 -0.43 -39.97 -10.34
CA THR A 35 -0.65 -38.82 -11.21
C THR A 35 -1.61 -37.82 -10.56
N PHE A 36 -2.73 -38.28 -9.98
CA PHE A 36 -3.62 -37.42 -9.19
C PHE A 36 -2.87 -36.76 -8.04
N GLY A 37 -2.07 -37.51 -7.28
CA GLY A 37 -1.28 -36.98 -6.17
C GLY A 37 -0.32 -35.87 -6.61
N ARG A 38 0.41 -36.07 -7.72
CA ARG A 38 1.31 -35.03 -8.27
C ARG A 38 0.56 -33.78 -8.75
N VAL A 39 -0.56 -33.96 -9.44
CA VAL A 39 -1.35 -32.82 -9.94
C VAL A 39 -1.97 -32.03 -8.80
N LEU A 40 -2.55 -32.70 -7.79
CA LEU A 40 -3.11 -32.06 -6.61
C LEU A 40 -2.04 -31.31 -5.81
N ALA A 41 -0.85 -31.88 -5.65
CA ALA A 41 0.27 -31.19 -4.99
C ALA A 41 0.72 -29.95 -5.76
N HIS A 42 0.77 -30.01 -7.09
CA HIS A 42 1.09 -28.84 -7.92
C HIS A 42 0.01 -27.75 -7.79
N LYS A 43 -1.26 -28.15 -7.82
CA LYS A 43 -2.40 -27.25 -7.66
C LYS A 43 -2.41 -26.54 -6.30
N GLU A 44 -2.16 -27.28 -5.22
CA GLU A 44 -1.94 -26.73 -3.88
C GLU A 44 -0.84 -25.66 -3.85
N ALA A 45 0.33 -25.97 -4.41
CA ALA A 45 1.44 -25.02 -4.48
C ALA A 45 1.10 -23.77 -5.29
N PHE A 46 0.36 -23.94 -6.40
CA PHE A 46 -0.13 -22.84 -7.22
C PHE A 46 -1.11 -21.95 -6.44
N ARG A 47 -2.06 -22.55 -5.72
CA ARG A 47 -3.03 -21.85 -4.87
C ARG A 47 -2.33 -20.99 -3.82
N ILE A 48 -1.41 -21.58 -3.05
CA ILE A 48 -0.60 -20.88 -2.04
C ILE A 48 0.16 -19.71 -2.67
N SER A 49 0.72 -19.90 -3.88
CA SER A 49 1.41 -18.83 -4.61
C SER A 49 0.48 -17.67 -5.00
N ILE A 50 -0.75 -17.94 -5.44
CA ILE A 50 -1.72 -16.87 -5.73
C ILE A 50 -2.14 -16.16 -4.45
N GLU A 51 -2.46 -16.88 -3.39
CA GLU A 51 -2.83 -16.31 -2.10
C GLU A 51 -1.74 -15.39 -1.55
N ALA A 52 -0.46 -15.80 -1.65
CA ALA A 52 0.68 -14.97 -1.26
C ALA A 52 0.78 -13.68 -2.10
N LYS A 53 0.53 -13.77 -3.43
CA LYS A 53 0.50 -12.58 -4.30
C LYS A 53 -0.66 -11.65 -3.94
N LEU A 54 -1.86 -12.19 -3.70
CA LEU A 54 -3.02 -11.41 -3.26
C LEU A 54 -2.75 -10.69 -1.94
N ALA A 55 -2.11 -11.37 -0.97
CA ALA A 55 -1.70 -10.75 0.30
C ALA A 55 -0.68 -9.62 0.07
N SER A 56 0.30 -9.82 -0.82
CA SER A 56 1.27 -8.79 -1.20
C SER A 56 0.59 -7.57 -1.84
N ILE A 57 -0.36 -7.79 -2.77
CA ILE A 57 -1.12 -6.70 -3.40
C ILE A 57 -1.97 -5.99 -2.34
N GLY A 58 -2.58 -6.72 -1.41
CA GLY A 58 -3.31 -6.13 -0.29
C GLY A 58 -2.46 -5.16 0.54
N GLN A 59 -1.20 -5.50 0.80
CA GLN A 59 -0.27 -4.60 1.48
C GLN A 59 0.09 -3.37 0.62
N GLN A 60 0.25 -3.54 -0.69
CA GLN A 60 0.50 -2.42 -1.62
C GLN A 60 -0.70 -1.46 -1.67
N VAL A 61 -1.93 -1.98 -1.76
CA VAL A 61 -3.17 -1.19 -1.72
C VAL A 61 -3.27 -0.42 -0.41
N LYS A 62 -3.01 -1.08 0.72
CA LYS A 62 -3.02 -0.41 2.03
C LYS A 62 -2.06 0.77 2.09
N ASN A 63 -0.80 0.56 1.70
CA ASN A 63 0.21 1.62 1.66
C ASN A 63 -0.20 2.75 0.70
N ASN A 64 -0.80 2.41 -0.43
CA ASN A 64 -1.28 3.39 -1.41
C ASN A 64 -2.38 4.29 -0.82
N ILE A 65 -3.33 3.71 -0.08
CA ILE A 65 -4.40 4.44 0.61
C ILE A 65 -3.81 5.37 1.67
N GLU A 66 -2.91 4.87 2.53
CA GLU A 66 -2.25 5.68 3.57
C GLU A 66 -1.49 6.88 2.98
N ASN A 67 -0.83 6.69 1.83
CA ASN A 67 -0.15 7.75 1.10
C ASN A 67 -1.13 8.79 0.53
N LEU A 68 -2.25 8.33 -0.07
CA LEU A 68 -3.29 9.20 -0.58
C LEU A 68 -3.92 10.07 0.53
N GLU A 69 -4.27 9.46 1.67
CA GLU A 69 -4.80 10.18 2.83
C GLU A 69 -3.83 11.27 3.33
N THR A 70 -2.54 10.94 3.36
CA THR A 70 -1.49 11.89 3.75
C THR A 70 -1.40 13.06 2.77
N LEU A 71 -1.46 12.80 1.45
CA LEU A 71 -1.42 13.85 0.43
C LEU A 71 -2.67 14.75 0.48
N MET A 72 -3.85 14.16 0.66
CA MET A 72 -5.09 14.92 0.81
C MET A 72 -5.00 15.88 1.99
N ARG A 73 -4.52 15.40 3.14
CA ARG A 73 -4.31 16.24 4.34
C ARG A 73 -3.28 17.35 4.09
N ASN A 74 -2.20 17.06 3.37
CA ASN A 74 -1.20 18.08 3.02
C ASN A 74 -1.78 19.16 2.11
N ILE A 75 -2.61 18.79 1.13
CA ILE A 75 -3.29 19.73 0.24
C ILE A 75 -4.25 20.64 1.02
N ASP A 76 -4.99 20.10 1.98
CA ASP A 76 -5.86 20.91 2.85
C ASP A 76 -5.04 21.93 3.66
N ILE A 77 -3.88 21.51 4.19
CA ILE A 77 -2.96 22.42 4.89
C ILE A 77 -2.44 23.50 3.95
N TYR A 78 -2.08 23.15 2.71
CA TYR A 78 -1.62 24.12 1.72
C TYR A 78 -2.71 25.14 1.38
N ASN A 79 -3.97 24.71 1.23
CA ASN A 79 -5.10 25.61 1.01
C ASN A 79 -5.27 26.59 2.18
N GLN A 80 -5.30 26.08 3.41
CA GLN A 80 -5.40 26.92 4.61
C GLN A 80 -4.26 27.93 4.72
N ASN A 81 -3.03 27.53 4.36
CA ASN A 81 -1.88 28.43 4.39
C ASN A 81 -1.95 29.49 3.30
N ILE A 82 -2.41 29.14 2.10
CA ILE A 82 -2.65 30.11 1.01
C ILE A 82 -3.71 31.14 1.45
N ASP A 83 -4.78 30.72 2.10
CA ASP A 83 -5.83 31.61 2.60
C ASP A 83 -5.30 32.56 3.67
N LYS A 84 -4.53 32.03 4.64
CA LYS A 84 -3.86 32.84 5.66
C LYS A 84 -2.92 33.88 5.06
N ILE A 85 -2.09 33.49 4.09
CA ILE A 85 -1.20 34.43 3.41
C ILE A 85 -2.00 35.49 2.66
N SER A 86 -3.08 35.11 1.99
CA SER A 86 -3.94 36.04 1.26
C SER A 86 -4.58 37.07 2.19
N ASN A 87 -5.02 36.66 3.38
CA ASN A 87 -5.54 37.55 4.41
C ASN A 87 -4.46 38.51 4.93
N ASN A 88 -3.25 38.00 5.21
CA ASN A 88 -2.13 38.84 5.68
C ASN A 88 -1.72 39.87 4.62
N LEU A 89 -1.71 39.49 3.34
CA LEU A 89 -1.43 40.42 2.24
C LEU A 89 -2.48 41.53 2.15
N ALA A 90 -3.76 41.21 2.35
CA ALA A 90 -4.83 42.21 2.37
C ALA A 90 -4.71 43.18 3.57
N GLN A 91 -4.31 42.67 4.74
CA GLN A 91 -4.03 43.50 5.91
C GLN A 91 -2.86 44.46 5.65
N LEU A 92 -1.74 43.95 5.13
CA LEU A 92 -0.60 44.76 4.74
C LEU A 92 -0.96 45.86 3.74
N GLN A 93 -1.80 45.56 2.75
CA GLN A 93 -2.27 46.55 1.80
C GLN A 93 -3.10 47.66 2.46
N THR A 94 -3.88 47.32 3.49
CA THR A 94 -4.67 48.29 4.27
C THR A 94 -3.75 49.18 5.12
N GLU A 95 -2.76 48.59 5.78
CA GLU A 95 -1.73 49.32 6.54
C GLU A 95 -0.90 50.24 5.64
N GLU A 96 -0.43 49.75 4.50
CA GLU A 96 0.30 50.51 3.48
C GLU A 96 -0.51 51.73 3.03
N SER A 97 -1.81 51.53 2.76
CA SER A 97 -2.72 52.60 2.35
C SER A 97 -2.89 53.65 3.45
N SER A 98 -3.03 53.21 4.71
CA SER A 98 -3.14 54.11 5.86
C SER A 98 -1.87 54.96 6.06
N ILE A 99 -0.70 54.35 5.92
CA ILE A 99 0.59 55.05 6.03
C ILE A 99 0.74 56.05 4.87
N LYS A 100 0.37 55.67 3.65
CA LYS A 100 0.38 56.58 2.49
C LYS A 100 -0.55 57.79 2.68
N THR A 101 -1.75 57.59 3.21
CA THR A 101 -2.65 58.70 3.55
C THR A 101 -2.01 59.65 4.57
N ARG A 102 -1.41 59.13 5.65
CA ARG A 102 -0.70 59.96 6.64
C ARG A 102 0.49 60.69 6.03
N TYR A 103 1.21 60.04 5.13
CA TYR A 103 2.33 60.63 4.40
C TYR A 103 1.87 61.83 3.56
N GLU A 104 0.74 61.69 2.86
CA GLU A 104 0.09 62.77 2.10
C GLU A 104 -0.44 63.90 3.00
N GLU A 105 -1.02 63.57 4.15
CA GLU A 105 -1.46 64.57 5.14
C GLU A 105 -0.29 65.45 5.62
N PHE A 106 0.86 64.83 5.95
CA PHE A 106 2.07 65.57 6.33
C PHE A 106 2.61 66.43 5.18
N LEU A 107 2.64 65.90 3.95
CA LEU A 107 3.06 66.66 2.75
C LEU A 107 2.18 67.90 2.51
N ASN A 108 0.87 67.75 2.75
CA ASN A 108 -0.11 68.81 2.55
C ASN A 108 -0.17 69.80 3.74
N GLY A 109 0.64 69.60 4.78
CA GLY A 109 0.66 70.45 5.97
C GLY A 109 -0.58 70.32 6.86
N SER A 110 -1.39 69.27 6.66
CA SER A 110 -2.58 68.97 7.46
C SER A 110 -2.18 68.26 8.75
N VAL A 111 -1.45 68.96 9.61
CA VAL A 111 -1.02 68.42 10.91
C VAL A 111 -2.06 68.80 11.96
N GLU A 112 -3.01 67.91 12.26
CA GLU A 112 -3.97 68.15 13.34
C GLU A 112 -3.37 67.87 14.73
N ASN A 113 -2.18 67.28 14.86
CA ASN A 113 -1.58 66.96 16.17
C ASN A 113 -0.04 66.99 16.16
N ALA A 114 0.56 68.14 15.84
CA ALA A 114 1.79 68.49 16.52
C ALA A 114 1.33 69.14 17.83
N SER A 115 1.04 68.29 18.83
CA SER A 115 0.97 68.74 20.22
C SER A 115 2.26 69.52 20.48
N LEU A 116 2.13 70.84 20.42
CA LEU A 116 2.76 71.70 21.38
C LEU A 116 2.22 71.16 22.70
N GLU A 117 2.94 70.22 23.32
CA GLU A 117 2.91 70.17 24.76
C GLU A 117 3.24 71.61 25.17
N ASP A 118 2.20 72.31 25.62
CA ASP A 118 2.33 73.49 26.46
C ASP A 118 3.17 73.02 27.65
N ASP A 119 4.48 73.06 27.48
CA ASP A 119 5.41 73.01 28.59
C ASP A 119 5.18 74.32 29.33
N ASP A 120 4.36 74.20 30.37
CA ASP A 120 4.01 75.18 31.39
C ASP A 120 5.25 75.56 32.21
N ASN A 121 6.29 76.00 31.50
CA ASN A 121 7.51 76.55 32.04
C ASN A 121 7.53 78.04 31.70
N ASN A 122 7.03 78.77 32.68
CA ASN A 122 7.16 80.20 32.93
C ASN A 122 8.58 80.72 32.57
N ILE A 123 8.81 81.05 31.29
CA ILE A 123 10.05 81.66 30.82
C ILE A 123 9.78 83.15 30.60
N ASP A 124 10.37 83.91 31.51
CA ASP A 124 10.51 85.37 31.54
C ASP A 124 10.73 85.93 30.13
N LEU A 125 9.68 86.57 29.62
CA LEU A 125 9.59 87.12 28.27
C LEU A 125 10.19 88.53 28.25
N ASP A 126 11.42 88.70 28.73
CA ASP A 126 12.11 89.96 28.57
C ASP A 126 13.63 89.77 28.47
N SER A 127 14.19 90.24 27.35
CA SER A 127 15.55 90.81 27.19
C SER A 127 16.37 90.32 25.98
N LEU A 128 16.16 89.12 25.41
CA LEU A 128 16.88 88.74 24.16
C LEU A 128 16.24 87.60 23.32
N GLY A 129 15.05 87.12 23.68
CA GLY A 129 14.67 85.73 23.38
C GLY A 129 13.52 85.46 22.40
N SER A 130 12.81 86.44 21.84
CA SER A 130 11.61 86.14 21.02
C SER A 130 11.92 85.63 19.61
N ARG A 131 12.92 86.21 18.93
CA ARG A 131 13.39 85.74 17.62
C ARG A 131 14.13 84.40 17.75
N GLU A 132 14.99 84.27 18.75
CA GLU A 132 15.75 83.03 18.99
C GLU A 132 14.80 81.88 19.38
N TYR A 133 13.78 82.14 20.20
CA TYR A 133 12.72 81.19 20.50
C TYR A 133 11.95 80.75 19.24
N LEU A 134 11.56 81.67 18.35
CA LEU A 134 10.91 81.32 17.09
C LEU A 134 11.82 80.52 16.16
N ILE A 135 13.11 80.85 16.10
CA ILE A 135 14.13 80.08 15.37
C ILE A 135 14.22 78.66 15.93
N GLN A 136 14.30 78.53 17.25
CA GLN A 136 14.38 77.23 17.92
C GLN A 136 13.10 76.40 17.75
N ARG A 137 11.92 77.03 17.87
CA ARG A 137 10.62 76.38 17.64
C ARG A 137 10.48 75.89 16.20
N ARG A 138 10.90 76.71 15.22
CA ARG A 138 10.96 76.29 13.81
C ARG A 138 11.91 75.12 13.61
N LYS A 139 13.10 75.16 14.23
CA LYS A 139 14.09 74.08 14.16
C LYS A 139 13.51 72.78 14.70
N ASN A 140 12.92 72.80 15.90
CA ASN A 140 12.29 71.64 16.52
C ASN A 140 11.15 71.08 15.67
N TYR A 141 10.30 71.95 15.08
CA TYR A 141 9.24 71.51 14.17
C TYR A 141 9.78 70.78 12.94
N LEU A 142 10.82 71.34 12.30
CA LEU A 142 11.45 70.73 11.12
C LEU A 142 12.12 69.40 11.46
N GLU A 143 12.75 69.30 12.62
CA GLU A 143 13.38 68.07 13.10
C GLU A 143 12.34 66.98 13.40
N ASN A 144 11.23 67.34 14.06
CA ASN A 144 10.10 66.43 14.31
C ASN A 144 9.44 65.97 13.01
N LEU A 145 9.34 66.85 12.01
CA LEU A 145 8.78 66.53 10.70
C LEU A 145 9.70 65.55 9.95
N ASP A 146 11.00 65.81 9.91
CA ASP A 146 12.00 64.90 9.33
C ASP A 146 11.99 63.52 10.00
N GLN A 147 11.89 63.48 11.33
CA GLN A 147 11.77 62.23 12.08
C GLN A 147 10.48 61.47 11.76
N SER A 148 9.37 62.19 11.57
CA SER A 148 8.08 61.59 11.20
C SER A 148 8.11 60.96 9.80
N PHE A 149 8.68 61.66 8.81
CA PHE A 149 8.87 61.10 7.47
C PHE A 149 9.78 59.88 7.46
N LYS A 150 10.93 59.95 8.15
CA LYS A 150 11.85 58.80 8.28
C LYS A 150 11.16 57.58 8.90
N ARG A 151 10.26 57.79 9.87
CA ARG A 151 9.48 56.69 10.46
C ARG A 151 8.52 56.08 9.44
N LEU A 152 7.75 56.90 8.72
CA LEU A 152 6.81 56.42 7.70
C LEU A 152 7.52 55.69 6.56
N ASP A 153 8.67 56.20 6.11
CA ASP A 153 9.52 55.53 5.11
C ASP A 153 10.00 54.16 5.61
N GLY A 154 10.42 54.08 6.88
CA GLY A 154 10.82 52.82 7.51
C GLY A 154 9.67 51.81 7.63
N GLU A 155 8.47 52.26 7.96
CA GLU A 155 7.26 51.43 8.00
C GLU A 155 6.89 50.91 6.60
N LEU A 156 6.86 51.79 5.58
CA LEU A 156 6.59 51.39 4.19
C LEU A 156 7.61 50.37 3.66
N PHE A 157 8.90 50.60 3.93
CA PHE A 157 9.94 49.65 3.54
C PHE A 157 9.78 48.29 4.23
N SER A 158 9.38 48.28 5.50
CA SER A 158 9.14 47.05 6.26
C SER A 158 7.94 46.27 5.70
N ILE A 159 6.87 46.97 5.31
CA ILE A 159 5.69 46.37 4.66
C ILE A 159 6.07 45.77 3.30
N GLU A 160 6.84 46.49 2.47
CA GLU A 160 7.28 46.00 1.17
C GLU A 160 8.09 44.71 1.30
N LYS A 161 9.02 44.67 2.28
CA LYS A 161 9.81 43.47 2.57
C LYS A 161 8.93 42.30 3.00
N LEU A 162 7.99 42.51 3.93
CA LEU A 162 7.12 41.45 4.42
C LEU A 162 6.18 40.93 3.33
N ARG A 163 5.67 41.83 2.48
CA ARG A 163 4.85 41.47 1.32
C ARG A 163 5.62 40.57 0.35
N ALA A 164 6.86 40.93 0.01
CA ALA A 164 7.70 40.11 -0.87
C ALA A 164 7.99 38.71 -0.28
N GLU A 165 8.18 38.63 1.05
CA GLU A 165 8.34 37.34 1.75
C GLU A 165 7.08 36.49 1.70
N LEU A 166 5.90 37.08 1.94
CA LEU A 166 4.61 36.39 1.87
C LEU A 166 4.28 35.92 0.45
N GLU A 167 4.52 36.74 -0.57
CA GLU A 167 4.32 36.37 -1.97
C GLU A 167 5.25 35.21 -2.37
N ARG A 168 6.51 35.22 -1.93
CA ARG A 168 7.44 34.10 -2.15
C ARG A 168 6.95 32.82 -1.48
N ALA A 169 6.57 32.89 -0.20
CA ALA A 169 6.05 31.74 0.55
C ALA A 169 4.80 31.17 -0.11
N ARG A 170 3.90 32.03 -0.62
CA ARG A 170 2.71 31.61 -1.37
C ARG A 170 3.08 30.86 -2.65
N SER A 171 4.04 31.34 -3.42
CA SER A 171 4.53 30.67 -4.63
C SER A 171 5.13 29.30 -4.32
N GLU A 172 5.93 29.18 -3.27
CA GLU A 172 6.50 27.89 -2.84
C GLU A 172 5.41 26.89 -2.43
N ILE A 173 4.37 27.33 -1.72
CA ILE A 173 3.24 26.47 -1.34
C ILE A 173 2.45 26.04 -2.58
N LEU A 174 2.26 26.91 -3.57
CA LEU A 174 1.58 26.56 -4.82
C LEU A 174 2.33 25.46 -5.58
N VAL A 175 3.66 25.54 -5.66
CA VAL A 175 4.49 24.49 -6.27
C VAL A 175 4.32 23.17 -5.51
N LYS A 176 4.43 23.19 -4.18
CA LYS A 176 4.24 21.98 -3.35
C LYS A 176 2.85 21.38 -3.50
N LYS A 177 1.83 22.22 -3.66
CA LYS A 177 0.45 21.79 -3.89
C LYS A 177 0.29 21.11 -5.26
N ASP A 178 0.88 21.69 -6.30
CA ASP A 178 0.88 21.11 -7.65
C ASP A 178 1.59 19.75 -7.68
N ASP A 179 2.75 19.65 -7.04
CA ASP A 179 3.49 18.38 -6.94
C ASP A 179 2.72 17.32 -6.13
N ALA A 180 2.02 17.72 -5.07
CA ALA A 180 1.14 16.81 -4.33
C ALA A 180 -0.01 16.30 -5.20
N HIS A 181 -0.61 17.14 -6.05
CA HIS A 181 -1.65 16.70 -7.00
C HIS A 181 -1.11 15.74 -8.06
N LYS A 182 0.10 15.98 -8.60
CA LYS A 182 0.74 15.04 -9.53
C LYS A 182 0.98 13.69 -8.86
N GLN A 183 1.47 13.70 -7.62
CA GLN A 183 1.70 12.48 -6.87
C GLN A 183 0.40 11.73 -6.57
N MET A 184 -0.70 12.44 -6.26
CA MET A 184 -2.01 11.82 -6.11
C MET A 184 -2.45 11.10 -7.38
N ALA A 185 -2.31 11.72 -8.55
CA ALA A 185 -2.70 11.11 -9.82
C ALA A 185 -1.95 9.78 -10.08
N VAL A 186 -0.65 9.72 -9.76
CA VAL A 186 0.14 8.49 -9.86
C VAL A 186 -0.38 7.40 -8.91
N LEU A 187 -0.68 7.76 -7.66
CA LEU A 187 -1.21 6.79 -6.68
C LEU A 187 -2.64 6.31 -7.04
N GLU A 188 -3.46 7.16 -7.66
CA GLU A 188 -4.78 6.76 -8.18
C GLU A 188 -4.67 5.77 -9.35
N GLU A 189 -3.70 6.01 -10.25
CA GLU A 189 -3.38 5.08 -11.34
C GLU A 189 -2.86 3.74 -10.81
N ASP A 190 -1.89 3.78 -9.88
CA ASP A 190 -1.38 2.57 -9.21
C ASP A 190 -2.49 1.82 -8.48
N GLY A 191 -3.39 2.53 -7.79
CA GLY A 191 -4.57 1.96 -7.14
C GLY A 191 -5.49 1.23 -8.12
N SER A 192 -5.71 1.81 -9.30
CA SER A 192 -6.48 1.18 -10.38
C SER A 192 -5.80 -0.09 -10.89
N ARG A 193 -4.48 -0.05 -11.06
CA ARG A 193 -3.68 -1.21 -11.47
C ARG A 193 -3.75 -2.35 -10.45
N TYR A 194 -3.61 -2.04 -9.15
CA TYR A 194 -3.73 -3.05 -8.10
C TYR A 194 -5.11 -3.70 -8.08
N LEU A 195 -6.18 -2.93 -8.30
CA LEU A 195 -7.54 -3.47 -8.37
C LEU A 195 -7.72 -4.44 -9.54
N GLU A 196 -7.15 -4.11 -10.71
CA GLU A 196 -7.18 -4.99 -11.88
C GLU A 196 -6.39 -6.28 -11.63
N ASP A 197 -5.20 -6.15 -11.03
CA ASP A 197 -4.37 -7.29 -10.64
C ASP A 197 -5.10 -8.22 -9.65
N VAL A 198 -5.78 -7.66 -8.64
CA VAL A 198 -6.59 -8.45 -7.69
C VAL A 198 -7.68 -9.23 -8.44
N LYS A 199 -8.47 -8.55 -9.29
CA LYS A 199 -9.55 -9.22 -10.04
C LYS A 199 -9.03 -10.34 -10.93
N HIS A 200 -7.90 -10.13 -11.59
CA HIS A 200 -7.29 -11.15 -12.44
C HIS A 200 -6.87 -12.37 -11.61
N ARG A 201 -6.20 -12.14 -10.47
CA ARG A 201 -5.72 -13.21 -9.58
C ARG A 201 -6.84 -13.95 -8.86
N GLU A 202 -7.89 -13.25 -8.43
CA GLU A 202 -9.08 -13.88 -7.86
C GLU A 202 -9.76 -14.82 -8.86
N LYS A 203 -9.84 -14.42 -10.13
CA LYS A 203 -10.37 -15.27 -11.19
C LYS A 203 -9.49 -16.50 -11.46
N GLU A 204 -8.17 -16.33 -11.47
CA GLU A 204 -7.23 -17.47 -11.58
C GLU A 204 -7.37 -18.44 -10.40
N LEU A 205 -7.55 -17.90 -9.19
CA LEU A 205 -7.76 -18.68 -7.97
C LEU A 205 -9.06 -19.48 -8.04
N GLU A 206 -10.16 -18.83 -8.39
CA GLU A 206 -11.47 -19.46 -8.56
C GLU A 206 -11.42 -20.61 -9.58
N SER A 207 -10.82 -20.36 -10.76
CA SER A 207 -10.63 -21.40 -11.77
C SER A 207 -9.78 -22.58 -11.26
N SER A 208 -8.73 -22.30 -10.47
CA SER A 208 -7.91 -23.37 -9.90
C SER A 208 -8.66 -24.21 -8.87
N LEU A 209 -9.47 -23.56 -8.02
CA LEU A 209 -10.29 -24.22 -7.02
C LEU A 209 -11.36 -25.11 -7.66
N ASP A 210 -11.98 -24.66 -8.75
CA ASP A 210 -12.94 -25.46 -9.50
C ASP A 210 -12.29 -26.71 -10.11
N GLU A 211 -11.10 -26.56 -10.71
CA GLU A 211 -10.33 -27.69 -11.24
C GLU A 211 -9.89 -28.66 -10.14
N GLU A 212 -9.39 -28.16 -9.01
CA GLU A 212 -9.04 -28.96 -7.83
C GLU A 212 -10.25 -29.76 -7.32
N ARG A 213 -11.41 -29.11 -7.24
CA ARG A 213 -12.65 -29.76 -6.79
C ARG A 213 -13.07 -30.87 -7.74
N LEU A 214 -12.98 -30.66 -9.06
CA LEU A 214 -13.25 -31.71 -10.05
C LEU A 214 -12.27 -32.89 -9.90
N LEU A 215 -10.98 -32.61 -9.75
CA LEU A 215 -9.96 -33.64 -9.53
C LEU A 215 -10.22 -34.45 -8.27
N ILE A 216 -10.53 -33.80 -7.15
CA ILE A 216 -10.83 -34.46 -5.87
C ILE A 216 -12.08 -35.32 -5.98
N ASN A 217 -13.16 -34.80 -6.58
CA ASN A 217 -14.39 -35.55 -6.76
C ASN A 217 -14.17 -36.81 -7.60
N GLU A 218 -13.41 -36.69 -8.68
CA GLU A 218 -13.13 -37.80 -9.58
C GLU A 218 -12.19 -38.81 -8.95
N PHE A 219 -11.17 -38.35 -8.22
CA PHE A 219 -10.28 -39.21 -7.46
C PHE A 219 -11.03 -40.01 -6.39
N ASN A 220 -11.93 -39.35 -5.65
CA ASN A 220 -12.78 -40.02 -4.66
C ASN A 220 -13.69 -41.08 -5.30
N ARG A 221 -14.27 -40.81 -6.47
CA ARG A 221 -15.08 -41.80 -7.18
C ARG A 221 -14.24 -43.02 -7.57
N LEU A 222 -13.07 -42.79 -8.15
CA LEU A 222 -12.15 -43.85 -8.59
C LEU A 222 -11.68 -44.73 -7.42
N VAL A 223 -11.34 -44.12 -6.29
CA VAL A 223 -10.94 -44.86 -5.08
C VAL A 223 -12.11 -45.69 -4.54
N ASN A 224 -13.30 -45.09 -4.39
CA ASN A 224 -14.48 -45.81 -3.91
C ASN A 224 -14.89 -46.99 -4.81
N ASP A 225 -14.76 -46.83 -6.13
CA ASP A 225 -15.06 -47.90 -7.08
C ASP A 225 -14.00 -49.01 -7.02
N ALA A 226 -12.72 -48.66 -6.88
CA ALA A 226 -11.65 -49.63 -6.69
C ALA A 226 -11.82 -50.43 -5.39
N GLU A 227 -12.14 -49.77 -4.28
CA GLU A 227 -12.41 -50.41 -2.98
C GLU A 227 -13.53 -51.45 -3.07
N LYS A 228 -14.67 -51.09 -3.70
CA LYS A 228 -15.78 -52.03 -3.90
C LYS A 228 -15.42 -53.24 -4.76
N THR A 229 -14.54 -53.06 -5.74
CA THR A 229 -14.12 -54.16 -6.62
C THR A 229 -13.08 -55.08 -6.00
N LEU A 230 -12.45 -54.68 -4.89
CA LEU A 230 -11.46 -55.47 -4.17
C LEU A 230 -12.08 -56.36 -3.08
N GLU A 231 -13.39 -56.25 -2.83
CA GLU A 231 -14.12 -57.15 -1.94
C GLU A 231 -14.13 -58.58 -2.52
N ILE A 232 -13.46 -59.50 -1.83
CA ILE A 232 -13.41 -60.93 -2.17
C ILE A 232 -14.37 -61.73 -1.28
N SER A 233 -14.89 -62.85 -1.78
CA SER A 233 -15.79 -63.71 -0.99
C SER A 233 -15.04 -64.45 0.12
N ASP A 234 -15.71 -64.71 1.24
CA ASP A 234 -15.13 -65.43 2.40
C ASP A 234 -14.49 -66.77 2.03
N GLU A 235 -15.04 -67.47 1.03
CA GLU A 235 -14.48 -68.74 0.52
C GLU A 235 -13.13 -68.52 -0.18
N ILE A 236 -13.03 -67.49 -1.03
CA ILE A 236 -11.79 -67.15 -1.74
C ILE A 236 -10.76 -66.55 -0.77
N ASP A 237 -11.20 -65.74 0.18
CA ASP A 237 -10.38 -65.20 1.26
C ASP A 237 -9.74 -66.34 2.07
N HIS A 238 -10.55 -67.31 2.51
CA HIS A 238 -10.07 -68.51 3.18
C HIS A 238 -9.07 -69.30 2.32
N ILE A 239 -9.32 -69.47 1.02
CA ILE A 239 -8.38 -70.14 0.11
C ILE A 239 -7.06 -69.37 0.01
N LEU A 240 -7.09 -68.08 -0.27
CA LEU A 240 -5.87 -67.28 -0.42
C LEU A 240 -5.03 -67.32 0.86
N PHE A 241 -5.65 -67.07 2.02
CA PHE A 241 -4.90 -66.92 3.28
C PHE A 241 -4.54 -68.25 3.97
N THR A 242 -5.27 -69.34 3.73
CA THR A 242 -4.91 -70.68 4.24
C THR A 242 -3.78 -71.33 3.45
N TYR A 243 -3.70 -71.09 2.14
CA TYR A 243 -2.63 -71.64 1.30
C TYR A 243 -1.38 -70.73 1.23
N LEU A 244 -1.49 -69.44 1.58
CA LEU A 244 -0.33 -68.55 1.72
C LEU A 244 0.45 -68.76 3.02
N THR A 245 -0.20 -69.11 4.13
CA THR A 245 0.47 -69.33 5.44
C THR A 245 1.60 -70.40 5.38
N PRO A 246 1.41 -71.55 4.70
CA PRO A 246 2.47 -72.54 4.48
C PRO A 246 3.49 -72.13 3.40
N ALA A 247 3.08 -71.35 2.39
CA ALA A 247 3.97 -70.93 1.30
C ALA A 247 5.00 -69.89 1.77
N GLU A 248 4.59 -68.91 2.57
CA GLU A 248 5.48 -67.87 3.13
C GLU A 248 6.42 -68.42 4.22
N SER A 249 5.99 -69.43 4.99
CA SER A 249 6.84 -70.10 5.99
C SER A 249 7.93 -71.00 5.36
N ASN A 250 7.73 -71.47 4.13
CA ASN A 250 8.76 -72.21 3.38
C ASN A 250 9.77 -71.28 2.67
N ASP A 251 9.42 -70.04 2.33
CA ASP A 251 10.36 -69.10 1.71
C ASP A 251 11.37 -68.51 2.71
N THR A 252 10.98 -68.38 4.00
CA THR A 252 11.86 -67.90 5.07
C THR A 252 12.94 -68.91 5.49
N THR A 253 12.79 -70.19 5.15
CA THR A 253 13.81 -71.23 5.43
C THR A 253 14.93 -71.30 4.37
N SER A 254 14.86 -70.51 3.28
CA SER A 254 15.89 -70.48 2.24
C SER A 254 16.99 -69.41 2.41
N LYS A 255 16.81 -68.44 3.32
CA LYS A 255 17.90 -67.50 3.69
C LYS A 255 18.86 -68.19 4.65
N LYS A 256 19.93 -68.76 4.09
CA LYS A 256 21.09 -69.35 4.80
C LYS A 256 21.46 -68.58 6.08
N PRO A 257 21.78 -69.27 7.19
CA PRO A 257 22.43 -68.62 8.31
C PRO A 257 23.83 -68.20 7.86
N VAL A 258 24.15 -66.91 8.03
CA VAL A 258 25.51 -66.42 7.98
C VAL A 258 26.27 -67.15 9.09
N SER A 259 27.25 -67.97 8.71
CA SER A 259 28.17 -68.57 9.68
C SER A 259 28.99 -67.44 10.31
N ALA A 260 28.84 -67.26 11.62
CA ALA A 260 29.84 -66.57 12.41
C ALA A 260 31.16 -67.36 12.30
N ILE A 261 32.20 -66.71 11.80
CA ILE A 261 33.58 -67.15 11.96
C ILE A 261 34.35 -65.97 12.53
N GLU A 262 35.12 -66.29 13.57
CA GLU A 262 36.07 -65.49 14.36
C GLU A 262 37.06 -64.65 13.54
#